data_AF-A0A377PQJ2-F1
#
_entry.id   AF-A0A377PQJ2-F1
#
_cell.length_a   1.000
_cell.length_b   1.000
_cell.length_c   1.000
_cell.angle_alpha   90.00
_cell.angle_beta   90.00
_cell.angle_gamma   90.00
#
_symmetry.space_group_name_H-M   'P 1'
#
loop_
_entity.id
_entity.type
_entity.pdbx_description
1 polymer ?
#
loop_
_entity_poly.entity_id
_entity_poly.type
_entity_poly.pdbx_seq_one_letter_code
_entity_poly.pdbx_strand_id
1 'polypeptide(L)'
;MQGYSTLADEAVEQMQAMGIQRPTHVFLQAGVGAMAGGVLGYLVDVFGAEKLHSVIVEPDLADCVFRSGLKGEIVNVGGDMATIMAGLACGEPNPLGWPLLRNCATQFISCQDKVAALGMRVLGNPLGSDPRIVSGESGAVGLGVLAAVHHHPKSEELMQQLGLNHDSVVLLISTEGDTDVKHYREVVWEGKHPACS
;
A
#
# COMPACT_ATOMS: atom_id res chain seq x y z
N MET A 1 4.86 -10.23 -13.91
CA MET A 1 3.68 -10.06 -13.03
C MET A 1 3.29 -11.37 -12.36
N GLN A 2 3.14 -12.49 -13.09
CA GLN A 2 2.75 -13.79 -12.52
C GLN A 2 3.63 -14.24 -11.33
N GLY A 3 4.95 -14.04 -11.37
CA GLY A 3 5.81 -14.41 -10.23
C GLY A 3 5.46 -13.69 -8.91
N TYR A 4 4.82 -12.53 -8.95
CA TYR A 4 4.37 -11.85 -7.73
C TYR A 4 3.11 -12.49 -7.13
N SER A 5 2.39 -13.36 -7.83
CA SER A 5 1.20 -14.00 -7.24
C SER A 5 1.55 -15.03 -6.18
N THR A 6 2.78 -15.55 -6.14
CA THR A 6 3.21 -16.51 -5.12
C THR A 6 3.04 -15.95 -3.70
N LEU A 7 3.40 -14.68 -3.45
CA LEU A 7 3.19 -14.08 -2.13
C LEU A 7 1.69 -13.94 -1.78
N ALA A 8 0.83 -13.81 -2.78
CA ALA A 8 -0.62 -13.73 -2.59
C ALA A 8 -1.20 -15.11 -2.27
N ASP A 9 -0.72 -16.15 -2.96
CA ASP A 9 -1.05 -17.56 -2.70
C ASP A 9 -0.67 -17.97 -1.27
N GLU A 10 0.57 -17.67 -0.87
CA GLU A 10 1.06 -17.90 0.50
C GLU A 10 0.21 -17.16 1.55
N ALA A 11 -0.12 -15.89 1.30
CA ALA A 11 -0.96 -15.11 2.21
C ALA A 11 -2.38 -15.69 2.35
N VAL A 12 -2.96 -16.19 1.26
CA VAL A 12 -4.27 -16.86 1.27
C VAL A 12 -4.22 -18.15 2.06
N GLU A 13 -3.21 -19.01 1.84
CA GLU A 13 -3.02 -20.25 2.60
C GLU A 13 -2.88 -19.96 4.11
N GLN A 14 -2.06 -18.96 4.46
CA GLN A 14 -1.85 -18.55 5.84
C GLN A 14 -3.12 -18.01 6.50
N MET A 15 -3.89 -17.16 5.81
CA MET A 15 -5.18 -16.68 6.31
C MET A 15 -6.17 -17.83 6.55
N GLN A 16 -6.24 -18.80 5.63
CA GLN A 16 -7.09 -19.98 5.81
C GLN A 16 -6.66 -20.80 7.03
N ALA A 17 -5.36 -20.99 7.24
CA ALA A 17 -4.83 -21.67 8.44
C ALA A 17 -5.17 -20.92 9.74
N MET A 18 -5.32 -19.59 9.69
CA MET A 18 -5.80 -18.76 10.80
C MET A 18 -7.33 -18.77 10.99
N GLY A 19 -8.08 -19.46 10.12
CA GLY A 19 -9.54 -19.43 10.11
C GLY A 19 -10.15 -18.16 9.50
N ILE A 20 -9.33 -17.33 8.85
CA ILE A 20 -9.78 -16.13 8.13
C ILE A 20 -10.22 -16.57 6.73
N GLN A 21 -11.53 -16.55 6.48
CA GLN A 21 -12.09 -16.98 5.19
C GLN A 21 -11.68 -16.07 4.04
N ARG A 22 -11.58 -14.76 4.28
CA ARG A 22 -11.17 -13.75 3.30
C ARG A 22 -10.76 -12.43 3.97
N PRO A 23 -9.84 -11.65 3.38
CA PRO A 23 -9.71 -10.25 3.71
C PRO A 23 -10.93 -9.47 3.20
N THR A 24 -11.32 -8.43 3.92
CA THR A 24 -12.29 -7.45 3.40
C THR A 24 -11.61 -6.34 2.63
N HIS A 25 -10.37 -6.00 3.01
CA HIS A 25 -9.57 -4.97 2.35
C HIS A 25 -8.17 -5.48 2.02
N VAL A 26 -7.58 -4.91 0.97
CA VAL A 26 -6.15 -5.06 0.67
C VAL A 26 -5.58 -3.71 0.26
N PHE A 27 -4.41 -3.34 0.80
CA PHE A 27 -3.69 -2.15 0.37
C PHE A 27 -2.42 -2.57 -0.36
N LEU A 28 -2.28 -2.10 -1.60
CA LEU A 28 -1.18 -2.45 -2.49
C LEU A 28 -0.48 -1.18 -2.96
N GLN A 29 0.77 -1.02 -2.56
CA GLN A 29 1.61 0.05 -3.07
C GLN A 29 1.97 -0.17 -4.54
N ALA A 30 2.05 0.90 -5.33
CA ALA A 30 2.37 0.83 -6.74
C ALA A 30 3.48 1.83 -7.13
N GLY A 31 4.47 1.34 -7.87
CA GLY A 31 5.23 2.16 -8.82
C GLY A 31 4.55 2.03 -10.17
N VAL A 32 5.14 1.29 -11.11
CA VAL A 32 4.47 0.95 -12.39
C VAL A 32 3.21 0.05 -12.22
N GLY A 33 2.90 -0.44 -11.02
CA GLY A 33 1.73 -1.30 -10.77
C GLY A 33 1.90 -2.80 -11.08
N ALA A 34 3.12 -3.30 -11.32
CA ALA A 34 3.35 -4.72 -11.64
C ALA A 34 3.06 -5.67 -10.46
N MET A 35 3.51 -5.33 -9.25
CA MET A 35 3.21 -6.10 -8.03
C MET A 35 1.71 -5.98 -7.71
N ALA A 36 1.20 -4.75 -7.63
CA ALA A 36 -0.22 -4.51 -7.36
C ALA A 36 -1.14 -5.28 -8.32
N GLY A 37 -0.84 -5.26 -9.63
CA GLY A 37 -1.60 -6.07 -10.59
C GLY A 37 -1.43 -7.58 -10.38
N GLY A 38 -0.21 -8.09 -10.18
CA GLY A 38 -0.01 -9.52 -9.96
C GLY A 38 -0.74 -10.05 -8.71
N VAL A 39 -0.66 -9.31 -7.61
CA VAL A 39 -1.28 -9.68 -6.33
C VAL A 39 -2.79 -9.50 -6.39
N LEU A 40 -3.29 -8.35 -6.87
CA LEU A 40 -4.73 -8.11 -6.97
C LEU A 40 -5.39 -9.11 -7.91
N GLY A 41 -4.75 -9.45 -9.03
CA GLY A 41 -5.29 -10.43 -9.98
C GLY A 41 -5.50 -11.80 -9.34
N TYR A 42 -4.53 -12.27 -8.55
CA TYR A 42 -4.67 -13.50 -7.80
C TYR A 42 -5.79 -13.40 -6.75
N LEU A 43 -5.80 -12.34 -5.93
CA LEU A 43 -6.80 -12.19 -4.87
C LEU A 43 -8.23 -12.06 -5.40
N VAL A 44 -8.41 -11.40 -6.54
CA VAL A 44 -9.71 -11.27 -7.23
C VAL A 44 -10.18 -12.59 -7.81
N ASP A 45 -9.27 -13.41 -8.34
CA ASP A 45 -9.60 -14.76 -8.83
C ASP A 45 -10.09 -15.66 -7.68
N VAL A 46 -9.47 -15.55 -6.50
CA VAL A 46 -9.84 -16.33 -5.32
C VAL A 46 -11.13 -15.82 -4.64
N PHE A 47 -11.26 -14.51 -4.45
CA PHE A 47 -12.32 -13.95 -3.59
C PHE A 47 -13.45 -13.22 -4.33
N GLY A 48 -13.25 -12.85 -5.60
CA GLY A 48 -14.14 -11.97 -6.37
C GLY A 48 -13.88 -10.49 -6.11
N ALA A 49 -13.83 -9.68 -7.18
CA ALA A 49 -13.56 -8.25 -7.09
C ALA A 49 -14.63 -7.49 -6.29
N GLU A 50 -15.89 -7.94 -6.35
CA GLU A 50 -17.02 -7.34 -5.66
C GLU A 50 -16.99 -7.54 -4.15
N LYS A 51 -16.17 -8.47 -3.65
CA LYS A 51 -16.04 -8.79 -2.23
C LYS A 51 -14.75 -8.26 -1.61
N LEU A 52 -13.84 -7.73 -2.41
CA LEU A 52 -12.52 -7.28 -1.96
C LEU A 52 -12.37 -5.78 -2.20
N HIS A 53 -12.35 -4.99 -1.12
CA HIS A 53 -12.09 -3.55 -1.20
C HIS A 53 -10.59 -3.31 -1.35
N SER A 54 -10.14 -3.13 -2.58
CA SER A 54 -8.72 -2.98 -2.91
C SER A 54 -8.33 -1.51 -3.07
N VAL A 55 -7.26 -1.12 -2.40
CA VAL A 55 -6.75 0.24 -2.37
C VAL A 55 -5.34 0.28 -2.93
N ILE A 56 -5.13 1.06 -3.99
CA ILE A 56 -3.82 1.27 -4.59
C ILE A 56 -3.19 2.53 -3.99
N VAL A 57 -1.94 2.45 -3.54
CA VAL A 57 -1.26 3.54 -2.83
C VAL A 57 0.01 3.96 -3.56
N GLU A 58 0.15 5.26 -3.82
CA GLU A 58 1.32 5.85 -4.49
C GLU A 58 1.83 7.11 -3.75
N PRO A 59 3.12 7.47 -3.88
CA PRO A 59 3.61 8.81 -3.57
C PRO A 59 2.94 9.86 -4.46
N ASP A 60 2.60 11.01 -3.89
CA ASP A 60 2.02 12.15 -4.62
C ASP A 60 2.90 12.71 -5.75
N LEU A 61 4.22 12.56 -5.64
CA LEU A 61 5.16 12.96 -6.69
C LEU A 61 5.32 11.92 -7.82
N ALA A 62 4.81 10.69 -7.67
CA ALA A 62 4.88 9.64 -8.70
C ALA A 62 3.56 8.84 -8.80
N ASP A 63 2.42 9.51 -8.65
CA ASP A 63 1.07 8.91 -8.58
C ASP A 63 0.45 8.62 -9.96
N CYS A 64 1.21 7.93 -10.81
CA CYS A 64 0.84 7.68 -12.20
C CYS A 64 -0.43 6.81 -12.35
N VAL A 65 -0.63 5.83 -11.47
CA VAL A 65 -1.82 4.97 -11.47
C VAL A 65 -3.04 5.74 -10.95
N PHE A 66 -2.89 6.58 -9.93
CA PHE A 66 -3.93 7.45 -9.38
C PHE A 66 -4.44 8.42 -10.45
N ARG A 67 -3.54 9.13 -11.15
CA ARG A 67 -3.92 10.03 -12.25
C ARG A 67 -4.57 9.28 -13.40
N SER A 68 -4.11 8.06 -13.68
CA SER A 68 -4.75 7.18 -14.66
C SER A 68 -6.16 6.75 -14.22
N GLY A 69 -6.36 6.49 -12.94
CA GLY A 69 -7.65 6.22 -12.30
C GLY A 69 -8.65 7.36 -12.49
N LEU A 70 -8.19 8.60 -12.28
CA LEU A 70 -9.00 9.79 -12.49
C LEU A 70 -9.40 9.99 -13.96
N LYS A 71 -8.49 9.68 -14.90
CA LYS A 71 -8.71 9.91 -16.35
C LYS A 71 -9.41 8.74 -17.04
N GLY A 72 -9.28 7.53 -16.51
CA GLY A 72 -9.75 6.27 -17.13
C GLY A 72 -8.82 5.71 -18.21
N GLU A 73 -7.68 6.35 -18.47
CA GLU A 73 -6.65 5.92 -19.42
C GLU A 73 -5.25 6.20 -18.85
N ILE A 74 -4.22 5.62 -19.44
CA ILE A 74 -2.84 5.77 -18.94
C ILE A 74 -2.42 7.25 -18.96
N VAL A 75 -1.90 7.71 -17.82
CA VAL A 75 -1.31 9.03 -17.63
C VAL A 75 0.13 8.85 -17.18
N ASN A 76 1.07 9.44 -17.93
CA ASN A 76 2.47 9.47 -17.54
C ASN A 76 2.75 10.72 -16.67
N VAL A 77 3.54 10.53 -15.63
CA VAL A 77 4.06 11.58 -14.74
C VAL A 77 5.52 11.80 -15.08
N GLY A 78 5.87 13.04 -15.42
CA GLY A 78 7.25 13.47 -15.64
C GLY A 78 7.72 14.43 -14.56
N GLY A 79 8.98 14.87 -14.66
CA GLY A 79 9.61 15.77 -13.69
C GLY A 79 10.48 15.02 -12.67
N ASP A 80 10.85 15.72 -11.60
CA ASP A 80 11.64 15.15 -10.51
C ASP A 80 10.70 14.40 -9.55
N MET A 81 10.71 13.07 -9.65
CA MET A 81 9.92 12.16 -8.79
C MET A 81 10.68 11.90 -7.48
N ALA A 82 11.08 12.99 -6.81
CA ALA A 82 11.89 12.94 -5.60
C ALA A 82 11.06 12.50 -4.38
N THR A 83 10.79 11.20 -4.29
CA THR A 83 10.16 10.53 -3.15
C THR A 83 11.19 9.68 -2.40
N ILE A 84 11.02 9.53 -1.08
CA ILE A 84 11.77 8.56 -0.30
C ILE A 84 11.42 7.10 -0.65
N MET A 85 10.25 6.86 -1.25
CA MET A 85 9.78 5.53 -1.64
C MET A 85 10.41 5.11 -2.98
N ALA A 86 11.71 4.81 -2.96
CA ALA A 86 12.51 4.53 -4.16
C ALA A 86 11.92 3.41 -5.04
N GLY A 87 11.26 2.41 -4.44
CA GLY A 87 10.60 1.32 -5.17
C GLY A 87 9.31 1.74 -5.91
N LEU A 88 8.76 2.90 -5.58
CA LEU A 88 7.50 3.43 -6.12
C LEU A 88 7.69 4.65 -7.04
N ALA A 89 8.92 5.16 -7.19
CA ALA A 89 9.26 6.33 -8.01
C ALA A 89 9.17 6.05 -9.53
N CYS A 90 7.97 5.83 -10.04
CA CYS A 90 7.70 5.45 -11.43
C CYS A 90 6.71 6.42 -12.08
N GLY A 91 7.05 6.89 -13.29
CA GLY A 91 6.21 7.84 -14.02
C GLY A 91 5.19 7.20 -14.96
N GLU A 92 5.33 5.92 -15.29
CA GLU A 92 4.54 5.28 -16.35
C GLU A 92 3.87 4.00 -15.86
N PRO A 93 2.53 3.92 -15.87
CA PRO A 93 1.81 2.70 -15.54
C PRO A 93 2.19 1.55 -16.47
N ASN A 94 2.39 0.36 -15.93
CA ASN A 94 2.61 -0.84 -16.72
C ASN A 94 1.34 -1.17 -17.52
N PRO A 95 1.39 -1.21 -18.86
CA PRO A 95 0.21 -1.45 -19.70
C PRO A 95 -0.41 -2.85 -19.49
N LEU A 96 0.34 -3.81 -18.91
CA LEU A 96 -0.20 -5.12 -18.53
C LEU A 96 -0.92 -5.09 -17.18
N GLY A 97 -0.45 -4.26 -16.24
CA GLY A 97 -1.06 -4.10 -14.92
C GLY A 97 -2.27 -3.19 -14.93
N TRP A 98 -2.23 -2.14 -15.75
CA TRP A 98 -3.26 -1.10 -15.76
C TRP A 98 -4.68 -1.61 -16.04
N PRO A 99 -4.96 -2.47 -17.03
CA PRO A 99 -6.31 -2.96 -17.26
C PRO A 99 -6.91 -3.68 -16.04
N LEU A 100 -6.08 -4.42 -15.31
CA LEU A 100 -6.49 -5.12 -14.12
C LEU A 100 -6.77 -4.15 -12.96
N LEU A 101 -5.87 -3.19 -12.71
CA LEU A 101 -6.08 -2.17 -11.69
C LEU A 101 -7.31 -1.32 -12.01
N ARG A 102 -7.48 -0.88 -13.26
CA ARG A 102 -8.65 -0.13 -13.72
C ARG A 102 -9.96 -0.87 -13.48
N ASN A 103 -9.97 -2.18 -13.71
CA ASN A 103 -11.20 -2.97 -13.65
C ASN A 103 -11.51 -3.50 -12.24
N CYS A 104 -10.50 -3.66 -11.39
CA CYS A 104 -10.65 -4.38 -10.12
C CYS A 104 -10.24 -3.56 -8.89
N ALA A 105 -9.47 -2.48 -9.03
CA ALA A 105 -9.17 -1.60 -7.89
C ALA A 105 -10.44 -0.87 -7.46
N THR A 106 -10.67 -0.82 -6.15
CA THR A 106 -11.82 -0.09 -5.58
C THR A 106 -11.49 1.40 -5.44
N GLN A 107 -10.28 1.72 -4.96
CA GLN A 107 -9.85 3.10 -4.68
C GLN A 107 -8.36 3.29 -4.97
N PHE A 108 -7.99 4.54 -5.23
CA PHE A 108 -6.61 4.97 -5.43
C PHE A 108 -6.28 6.08 -4.42
N ILE A 109 -5.09 6.03 -3.83
CA ILE A 109 -4.58 7.00 -2.87
C ILE A 109 -3.24 7.54 -3.38
N SER A 110 -3.16 8.86 -3.41
CA SER A 110 -1.94 9.63 -3.60
C SER A 110 -1.57 10.27 -2.25
N CYS A 111 -0.38 9.96 -1.72
CA CYS A 111 0.00 10.33 -0.35
C CYS A 111 1.41 10.90 -0.24
N GLN A 112 1.63 11.71 0.81
CA GLN A 112 2.93 12.31 1.10
C GLN A 112 3.91 11.28 1.69
N ASP A 113 5.20 11.42 1.40
CA ASP A 113 6.29 10.58 1.94
C ASP A 113 6.28 10.38 3.46
N LYS A 114 5.83 11.38 4.22
CA LYS A 114 5.73 11.28 5.69
C LYS A 114 4.80 10.15 6.14
N VAL A 115 3.87 9.72 5.28
CA VAL A 115 2.97 8.57 5.51
C VAL A 115 3.77 7.28 5.52
N ALA A 116 4.69 7.09 4.58
CA ALA A 116 5.60 5.94 4.58
C ALA A 116 6.49 5.91 5.83
N ALA A 117 7.10 7.04 6.17
CA ALA A 117 7.92 7.18 7.37
C ALA A 117 7.14 6.90 8.67
N LEU A 118 5.85 7.26 8.72
CA LEU A 118 4.96 6.88 9.82
C LEU A 118 4.79 5.36 9.89
N GLY A 119 4.50 4.70 8.77
CA GLY A 119 4.38 3.25 8.69
C GLY A 119 5.64 2.52 9.16
N MET A 120 6.82 2.99 8.75
CA MET A 120 8.11 2.39 9.16
C MET A 120 8.27 2.39 10.69
N ARG A 121 7.90 3.50 11.34
CA ARG A 121 7.97 3.64 12.80
C ARG A 121 6.96 2.77 13.51
N VAL A 122 5.72 2.72 13.02
CA VAL A 122 4.65 1.91 13.64
C VAL A 122 4.99 0.41 13.53
N LEU A 123 5.46 -0.07 12.39
CA LEU A 123 5.93 -1.46 12.24
C LEU A 123 7.17 -1.75 13.11
N GLY A 124 8.10 -0.78 13.18
CA GLY A 124 9.35 -0.91 13.90
C GLY A 124 9.24 -0.79 15.42
N ASN A 125 8.16 -0.19 15.92
CA ASN A 125 7.83 0.00 17.33
C ASN A 125 6.32 -0.30 17.55
N PRO A 126 5.95 -1.59 17.62
CA PRO A 126 4.56 -2.03 17.58
C PRO A 126 3.78 -1.67 18.85
N LEU A 127 2.45 -1.71 18.74
CA LEU A 127 1.54 -1.53 19.87
C LEU A 127 1.35 -2.85 20.64
N GLY A 128 1.31 -2.77 21.97
CA GLY A 128 0.98 -3.91 22.82
C GLY A 128 1.90 -5.11 22.60
N SER A 129 1.32 -6.24 22.18
CA SER A 129 2.02 -7.50 21.92
C SER A 129 2.19 -7.81 20.44
N ASP A 130 1.90 -6.86 19.55
CA ASP A 130 2.02 -7.07 18.11
C ASP A 130 3.49 -7.34 17.72
N PRO A 131 3.73 -8.21 16.73
CA PRO A 131 5.08 -8.54 16.32
C PRO A 131 5.76 -7.33 15.68
N ARG A 132 7.03 -7.11 16.03
CA ARG A 132 7.85 -6.09 15.39
C ARG A 132 8.20 -6.52 13.96
N ILE A 133 8.05 -5.60 13.01
CA ILE A 133 8.38 -5.80 11.60
C ILE A 133 9.37 -4.72 11.16
N VAL A 134 10.48 -5.11 10.53
CA VAL A 134 11.38 -4.16 9.86
C VAL A 134 10.86 -3.96 8.44
N SER A 135 10.43 -2.75 8.13
CA SER A 135 9.87 -2.40 6.82
C SER A 135 10.48 -1.10 6.33
N GLY A 136 10.99 -1.12 5.10
CA GLY A 136 11.52 0.07 4.41
C GLY A 136 10.42 1.03 3.98
N GLU A 137 10.81 2.13 3.33
CA GLU A 137 9.94 3.23 2.96
C GLU A 137 8.80 2.76 2.06
N SER A 138 9.11 2.06 0.99
CA SER A 138 8.12 1.60 0.01
C SER A 138 7.26 0.47 0.58
N GLY A 139 7.86 -0.36 1.45
CA GLY A 139 7.18 -1.47 2.11
C GLY A 139 6.14 -1.02 3.14
N ALA A 140 6.38 0.09 3.82
CA ALA A 140 5.59 0.47 4.99
C ALA A 140 4.38 1.36 4.67
N VAL A 141 4.29 1.92 3.46
CA VAL A 141 3.29 2.94 3.12
C VAL A 141 1.85 2.46 3.28
N GLY A 142 1.56 1.18 3.05
CA GLY A 142 0.23 0.59 3.28
C GLY A 142 -0.24 0.73 4.74
N LEU A 143 0.61 0.36 5.71
CA LEU A 143 0.31 0.60 7.13
C LEU A 143 0.34 2.10 7.45
N GLY A 144 1.27 2.83 6.83
CA GLY A 144 1.38 4.28 6.95
C GLY A 144 0.05 4.98 6.69
N VAL A 145 -0.68 4.58 5.64
CA VAL A 145 -2.01 5.12 5.32
C VAL A 145 -3.00 4.85 6.46
N LEU A 146 -3.08 3.63 6.98
CA LEU A 146 -4.00 3.31 8.07
C LEU A 146 -3.69 4.13 9.33
N ALA A 147 -2.41 4.25 9.69
CA ALA A 147 -1.98 5.06 10.82
C ALA A 147 -2.28 6.55 10.60
N ALA A 148 -2.03 7.07 9.39
CA ALA A 148 -2.33 8.45 9.05
C ALA A 148 -3.83 8.75 9.12
N VAL A 149 -4.68 7.85 8.61
CA VAL A 149 -6.14 7.96 8.68
C VAL A 149 -6.61 7.97 10.13
N HIS A 150 -6.12 7.04 10.96
CA HIS A 150 -6.49 6.92 12.37
C HIS A 150 -6.18 8.19 13.17
N HIS A 151 -5.06 8.85 12.89
CA HIS A 151 -4.65 10.07 13.58
C HIS A 151 -5.11 11.36 12.89
N HIS A 152 -5.84 11.28 11.77
CA HIS A 152 -6.30 12.46 11.05
C HIS A 152 -7.48 13.12 11.78
N PRO A 153 -7.59 14.47 11.78
CA PRO A 153 -8.75 15.18 12.37
C PRO A 153 -10.10 14.76 11.78
N LYS A 154 -10.10 14.20 10.57
CA LYS A 154 -11.27 13.66 9.85
C LYS A 154 -11.28 12.12 9.82
N SER A 155 -10.73 11.45 10.84
CA SER A 155 -10.59 9.99 10.87
C SER A 155 -11.89 9.26 10.55
N GLU A 156 -13.01 9.67 11.16
CA GLU A 156 -14.32 9.02 10.93
C GLU A 156 -14.76 9.10 9.46
N GLU A 157 -14.64 10.27 8.83
CA GLU A 157 -14.97 10.49 7.41
C GLU A 157 -14.08 9.65 6.50
N LEU A 158 -12.77 9.62 6.77
CA LEU A 158 -11.81 8.86 5.97
C LEU A 158 -11.99 7.34 6.13
N MET A 159 -12.23 6.86 7.35
CA MET A 159 -12.56 5.44 7.58
C MET A 159 -13.83 5.03 6.85
N GLN A 160 -14.87 5.88 6.89
CA GLN A 160 -16.11 5.64 6.15
C GLN A 160 -15.89 5.61 4.64
N GLN A 161 -15.10 6.54 4.10
CA GLN A 161 -14.74 6.56 2.68
C GLN A 161 -13.98 5.30 2.27
N LEU A 162 -13.06 4.83 3.11
CA LEU A 162 -12.29 3.60 2.88
C LEU A 162 -13.09 2.32 3.13
N GLY A 163 -14.32 2.39 3.65
CA GLY A 163 -15.11 1.21 4.02
C GLY A 163 -14.62 0.49 5.28
N LEU A 164 -13.72 1.12 6.05
CA LEU A 164 -13.12 0.53 7.24
C LEU A 164 -14.05 0.63 8.46
N ASN A 165 -14.21 -0.49 9.16
CA ASN A 165 -15.01 -0.62 10.36
C ASN A 165 -14.47 -1.75 11.27
N HIS A 166 -15.16 -2.02 12.37
CA HIS A 166 -14.76 -3.04 13.34
C HIS A 166 -14.78 -4.50 12.81
N ASP A 167 -15.49 -4.77 11.71
CA ASP A 167 -15.52 -6.08 11.05
C ASP A 167 -14.45 -6.23 9.97
N SER A 168 -13.61 -5.21 9.78
CA SER A 168 -12.63 -5.19 8.68
C SER A 168 -11.42 -6.07 8.96
N VAL A 169 -11.10 -6.92 7.98
CA VAL A 169 -9.86 -7.70 7.94
C VAL A 169 -9.01 -7.13 6.81
N VAL A 170 -7.90 -6.47 7.16
CA VAL A 170 -7.07 -5.72 6.22
C VAL A 170 -5.77 -6.46 5.94
N LEU A 171 -5.56 -6.85 4.69
CA LEU A 171 -4.30 -7.43 4.22
C LEU A 171 -3.35 -6.30 3.76
N LEU A 172 -2.13 -6.30 4.31
CA LEU A 172 -1.06 -5.38 3.94
C LEU A 172 0.17 -6.17 3.50
N ILE A 173 0.91 -5.64 2.52
CA ILE A 173 2.16 -6.25 2.04
C ILE A 173 3.33 -5.32 2.37
N SER A 174 4.21 -5.77 3.27
CA SER A 174 5.52 -5.13 3.48
C SER A 174 6.50 -5.66 2.43
N THR A 175 6.73 -4.88 1.38
CA THR A 175 7.48 -5.34 0.19
C THR A 175 8.98 -5.36 0.37
N GLU A 176 9.51 -4.70 1.40
CA GLU A 176 10.95 -4.60 1.65
C GLU A 176 11.23 -4.36 3.14
N GLY A 177 12.39 -4.83 3.61
CA GLY A 177 12.97 -4.47 4.91
C GLY A 177 13.80 -3.19 4.82
N ASP A 178 14.86 -3.09 5.62
CA ASP A 178 15.80 -1.96 5.65
C ASP A 178 16.86 -2.02 4.53
N THR A 179 16.41 -1.97 3.27
CA THR A 179 17.25 -2.02 2.06
C THR A 179 18.30 -0.91 2.02
N ASP A 180 17.97 0.29 2.52
CA ASP A 180 18.92 1.33 2.94
C ASP A 180 18.91 1.45 4.47
N VAL A 181 19.80 0.71 5.14
CA VAL A 181 19.93 0.71 6.60
C VAL A 181 20.16 2.12 7.16
N LYS A 182 20.91 2.98 6.44
CA LYS A 182 21.21 4.33 6.90
C LYS A 182 19.92 5.16 6.91
N HIS A 183 19.21 5.22 5.78
CA HIS A 183 17.95 5.94 5.71
C HIS A 183 16.93 5.40 6.71
N TYR A 184 16.81 4.07 6.83
CA TYR A 184 15.93 3.45 7.80
C TYR A 184 16.18 3.97 9.23
N ARG A 185 17.45 4.05 9.66
CA ARG A 185 17.81 4.57 10.99
C ARG A 185 17.56 6.07 11.13
N GLU A 186 17.83 6.88 10.10
CA GLU A 186 17.49 8.30 10.09
C GLU A 186 15.97 8.50 10.32
N VAL A 187 15.12 7.64 9.73
CA VAL A 187 13.66 7.71 9.91
C VAL A 187 13.24 7.24 11.30
N VAL A 188 13.64 6.03 11.72
CA VAL A 188 13.08 5.39 12.93
C VAL A 188 13.77 5.78 14.23
N TRP A 189 15.00 6.31 14.19
CA TRP A 189 15.72 6.78 15.37
C TRP A 189 15.83 8.30 15.43
N GLU A 190 16.19 8.95 14.32
CA GLU A 190 16.46 10.40 14.30
C GLU A 190 15.20 11.23 14.00
N GLY A 191 14.11 10.60 13.58
CA GLY A 191 12.84 11.29 13.33
C GLY A 191 12.76 12.02 11.99
N LYS A 192 13.61 11.67 11.01
CA LYS A 192 13.55 12.23 9.65
C LYS A 192 12.18 11.97 9.00
N HIS A 193 11.59 12.96 8.31
CA HIS A 193 10.20 12.92 7.80
C HIS A 193 9.15 12.74 8.93
N PRO A 194 8.93 13.78 9.76
CA PRO A 194 7.96 13.71 10.85
C PRO A 194 6.52 13.67 10.32
N ALA A 195 5.68 12.84 10.93
CA ALA A 195 4.28 12.68 10.55
C ALA A 195 3.41 13.87 11.02
N CYS A 196 3.80 14.53 12.11
CA CYS A 196 3.14 15.71 12.67
C CYS A 196 4.03 16.95 12.50
N SER A 197 3.44 18.03 11.99
CA SER A 197 4.00 19.38 11.97
C SER A 197 3.01 20.34 12.61
#